data_AF-A0A2E8JYX1-F1
#
_entry.id   AF-A0A2E8JYX1-F1
#
_cell.length_a   1.000
_cell.length_b   1.000
_cell.length_c   1.000
_cell.angle_alpha   90.00
_cell.angle_beta   90.00
_cell.angle_gamma   90.00
#
_symmetry.space_group_name_H-M   'P 1'
#
loop_
_entity.id
_entity.type
_entity.pdbx_description
1 polymer ?
#
loop_
_entity_poly.entity_id
_entity_poly.type
_entity_poly.pdbx_seq_one_letter_code
_entity_poly.pdbx_strand_id
1 'polypeptide(L)'
;MAIPSHLHPDDPLASVYAHLMSRPRTESPTPPLELPRGLVFGASTWLAVSWVVSIGIRPPVQPTSTAYTPAARMLMLAIMLGILIAWPLARLSASKPRRPLMSAFLDMISLMVLTQIVIWPLRLVTTWPVERIMVISLDILSNTLLVGGLLALSGTTRRGASLAMLALLALVVIPPIVALGTPIDPIFSASPLVRIWVMASGGPAPLPPAAWVAGLVTAVVAVLVWMIAGRISGRALADPDGLR
;
A
#
# COMPACT_ATOMS: atom_id res chain seq x y z
N MET A 1 12.96 27.02 36.22
CA MET A 1 13.50 27.96 35.22
C MET A 1 13.33 29.35 35.81
N ALA A 2 14.42 29.96 36.26
CA ALA A 2 14.37 31.18 37.09
C ALA A 2 14.17 32.41 36.21
N ILE A 3 13.26 33.30 36.60
CA ILE A 3 13.09 34.62 36.00
C ILE A 3 14.37 35.42 36.32
N PRO A 4 15.04 36.02 35.32
CA PRO A 4 16.22 36.84 35.59
C PRO A 4 15.86 38.00 36.52
N SER A 5 16.52 38.09 37.68
CA SER A 5 16.17 39.00 38.78
C SER A 5 16.58 40.46 38.55
N HIS A 6 16.82 40.86 37.29
CA HIS A 6 17.38 42.17 36.93
C HIS A 6 16.38 43.07 36.16
N LEU A 7 15.17 42.60 35.89
CA LEU A 7 14.15 43.38 35.17
C LEU A 7 13.39 44.29 36.14
N HIS A 8 13.60 45.61 35.98
CA HIS A 8 12.89 46.65 36.72
C HIS A 8 11.39 46.62 36.33
N PRO A 9 10.45 46.78 37.28
CA PRO A 9 9.00 46.70 37.02
C PRO A 9 8.45 47.72 36.00
N ASP A 10 9.23 48.73 35.63
CA ASP A 10 8.83 49.78 34.68
C ASP A 10 9.34 49.53 33.24
N ASP A 11 10.02 48.41 32.99
CA ASP A 11 10.54 48.11 31.67
C ASP A 11 9.38 47.72 30.73
N PRO A 12 9.09 48.48 29.66
CA PRO A 12 7.98 48.18 28.74
C PRO A 12 8.09 46.77 28.14
N LEU A 13 9.30 46.21 28.08
CA LEU A 13 9.54 44.83 27.64
C LEU A 13 9.00 43.79 28.61
N ALA A 14 8.97 44.07 29.92
CA ALA A 14 8.40 43.16 30.92
C ALA A 14 6.90 42.93 30.69
N SER A 15 6.16 43.96 30.24
CA SER A 15 4.75 43.85 29.89
C SER A 15 4.52 43.01 28.62
N VAL A 16 5.42 43.11 27.63
CA VAL A 16 5.38 42.31 26.40
C VAL A 16 5.73 40.85 26.69
N TYR A 17 6.72 40.60 27.54
CA TYR A 17 7.06 39.24 27.99
C TYR A 17 5.95 38.62 28.82
N ALA A 18 5.34 39.37 29.76
CA ALA A 18 4.18 38.90 30.52
C ALA A 18 2.97 38.63 29.61
N HIS A 19 2.78 39.43 28.55
CA HIS A 19 1.72 39.21 27.56
C HIS A 19 2.01 38.01 26.64
N LEU A 20 3.28 37.80 26.24
CA LEU A 20 3.69 36.64 25.44
C LEU A 20 3.68 35.34 26.24
N MET A 21 4.02 35.39 27.54
CA MET A 21 3.96 34.24 28.45
C MET A 21 2.54 33.93 28.94
N SER A 22 1.66 34.94 29.04
CA SER A 22 0.27 34.73 29.46
C SER A 22 -0.66 34.30 28.33
N ARG A 23 -0.21 34.33 27.06
CA ARG A 23 -0.93 33.63 25.99
C ARG A 23 -0.91 32.13 26.32
N PRO A 24 -2.07 31.53 26.66
CA PRO A 24 -2.13 30.09 26.80
C PRO A 24 -1.61 29.53 25.49
N ARG A 25 -0.71 28.53 25.52
CA ARG A 25 -0.51 27.70 24.34
C ARG A 25 -1.87 27.11 24.04
N THR A 26 -2.59 27.72 23.10
CA THR A 26 -3.72 27.10 22.47
C THR A 26 -3.10 25.94 21.70
N GLU A 27 -2.97 24.79 22.37
CA GLU A 27 -2.71 23.52 21.72
C GLU A 27 -3.81 23.40 20.68
N SER A 28 -3.45 23.73 19.45
CA SER A 28 -4.37 23.71 18.33
C SER A 28 -4.77 22.24 18.24
N PRO A 29 -6.06 21.89 18.43
CA PRO A 29 -6.48 20.51 18.49
C PRO A 29 -5.91 19.79 17.28
N THR A 30 -5.06 18.78 17.49
CA THR A 30 -4.48 18.05 16.37
C THR A 30 -5.64 17.50 15.56
N PRO A 31 -5.76 17.85 14.27
CA PRO A 31 -6.92 17.47 13.49
C PRO A 31 -7.06 15.94 13.53
N PRO A 32 -8.29 15.43 13.72
CA PRO A 32 -8.51 14.00 13.88
C PRO A 32 -8.02 13.26 12.64
N LEU A 33 -7.42 12.08 12.86
CA LEU A 33 -6.94 11.23 11.79
C LEU A 33 -8.15 10.68 11.04
N GLU A 34 -8.29 11.03 9.77
CA GLU A 34 -9.36 10.52 8.92
C GLU A 34 -9.15 9.03 8.70
N LEU A 35 -10.02 8.20 9.28
CA LEU A 35 -10.03 6.76 9.06
C LEU A 35 -10.40 6.48 7.59
N PRO A 36 -9.76 5.51 6.93
CA PRO A 36 -9.95 5.22 5.51
C PRO A 36 -11.26 4.47 5.23
N ARG A 37 -12.39 4.96 5.75
CA ARG A 37 -13.71 4.31 5.68
C ARG A 37 -14.11 4.03 4.23
N GLY A 38 -13.99 5.03 3.36
CA GLY A 38 -14.32 4.90 1.93
C GLY A 38 -13.45 3.85 1.23
N LEU A 39 -12.16 3.78 1.55
CA LEU A 39 -11.28 2.75 1.02
C LEU A 39 -11.70 1.35 1.47
N VAL A 40 -12.00 1.18 2.75
CA VAL A 40 -12.42 -0.13 3.29
C VAL A 40 -13.70 -0.60 2.62
N PHE A 41 -14.70 0.28 2.44
CA PHE A 41 -15.92 -0.06 1.71
C PHE A 41 -15.65 -0.37 0.23
N GLY A 42 -14.85 0.46 -0.44
CA GLY A 42 -14.47 0.25 -1.83
C GLY A 42 -13.70 -1.04 -2.07
N ALA A 43 -12.71 -1.33 -1.23
CA ALA A 43 -11.92 -2.56 -1.26
C ALA A 43 -12.78 -3.79 -0.96
N SER A 44 -13.67 -3.72 0.04
CA SER A 44 -14.59 -4.81 0.37
C SER A 44 -15.55 -5.09 -0.79
N THR A 45 -16.07 -4.03 -1.42
CA THR A 45 -16.94 -4.14 -2.61
C THR A 45 -16.18 -4.74 -3.78
N TRP A 46 -14.95 -4.28 -4.04
CA TRP A 46 -14.08 -4.82 -5.07
C TRP A 46 -13.79 -6.31 -4.85
N LEU A 47 -13.46 -6.70 -3.62
CA LEU A 47 -13.22 -8.10 -3.25
C LEU A 47 -14.49 -8.95 -3.45
N ALA A 48 -15.64 -8.46 -3.02
CA ALA A 48 -16.91 -9.16 -3.19
C ALA A 48 -17.27 -9.34 -4.68
N VAL A 49 -17.17 -8.28 -5.49
CA VAL A 49 -17.41 -8.35 -6.93
C VAL A 49 -16.40 -9.28 -7.61
N SER A 50 -15.12 -9.17 -7.27
CA SER A 50 -14.07 -10.05 -7.82
C SER A 50 -14.33 -11.51 -7.47
N TRP A 51 -14.79 -11.79 -6.26
CA TRP A 51 -15.19 -13.12 -5.82
C TRP A 51 -16.38 -13.64 -6.63
N VAL A 52 -17.44 -12.83 -6.77
CA VAL A 52 -18.63 -13.20 -7.56
C VAL A 52 -18.27 -13.46 -9.02
N VAL A 53 -17.45 -12.60 -9.64
CA VAL A 53 -17.04 -12.75 -11.05
C VAL A 53 -16.16 -13.98 -11.24
N SER A 54 -15.26 -14.25 -10.30
CA SER A 54 -14.27 -15.34 -10.46
C SER A 54 -14.85 -16.71 -10.13
N ILE A 55 -15.60 -16.83 -9.03
CA ILE A 55 -16.13 -18.11 -8.52
C ILE A 55 -17.58 -18.34 -8.96
N GLY A 56 -18.34 -17.27 -9.14
CA GLY A 56 -19.78 -17.34 -9.45
C GLY A 56 -20.64 -17.60 -8.22
N ILE A 57 -21.95 -17.42 -8.38
CA ILE A 57 -22.96 -17.84 -7.40
C ILE A 57 -23.30 -19.31 -7.73
N ARG A 58 -22.44 -20.23 -7.31
CA ARG A 58 -22.68 -21.67 -7.50
C ARG A 58 -23.23 -22.29 -6.22
N PRO A 59 -24.34 -23.04 -6.26
CA PRO A 59 -24.73 -23.85 -5.12
C PRO A 59 -23.59 -24.83 -4.78
N PRO A 60 -23.44 -25.23 -3.51
CA PRO A 60 -22.38 -26.13 -3.06
C PRO A 60 -22.65 -27.55 -3.56
N VAL A 61 -22.51 -27.79 -4.87
CA VAL A 61 -22.81 -29.08 -5.50
C VAL A 61 -21.52 -29.65 -6.07
N GLN A 62 -20.94 -30.50 -5.23
CA GLN A 62 -19.76 -31.36 -5.42
C GLN A 62 -18.36 -30.73 -5.25
N PRO A 63 -17.61 -31.16 -4.22
CA PRO A 63 -16.27 -30.67 -3.90
C PRO A 63 -15.23 -31.35 -4.77
N THR A 64 -15.14 -31.01 -6.05
CA THR A 64 -13.91 -31.28 -6.81
C THR A 64 -13.03 -30.04 -6.71
N SER A 65 -12.04 -30.09 -5.80
CA SER A 65 -11.08 -29.00 -5.53
C SER A 65 -10.34 -28.49 -6.78
N THR A 66 -10.29 -29.31 -7.83
CA THR A 66 -9.76 -28.94 -9.15
C THR A 66 -10.60 -27.89 -9.87
N ALA A 67 -11.93 -27.86 -9.68
CA ALA A 67 -12.82 -26.92 -10.37
C ALA A 67 -12.65 -25.46 -9.88
N TYR A 68 -12.23 -25.26 -8.63
CA TYR A 68 -12.07 -23.93 -8.03
C TYR A 68 -10.72 -23.27 -8.34
N THR A 69 -9.74 -24.02 -8.82
CA THR A 69 -8.38 -23.48 -9.01
C THR A 69 -8.33 -22.37 -10.08
N PRO A 70 -8.99 -22.49 -11.26
CA PRO A 70 -9.06 -21.40 -12.24
C PRO A 70 -9.73 -20.14 -11.68
N ALA A 71 -10.81 -20.31 -10.91
CA ALA A 71 -11.52 -19.21 -10.26
C ALA A 71 -10.63 -18.51 -9.21
N ALA A 72 -9.92 -19.27 -8.37
CA ALA A 72 -8.99 -18.72 -7.40
C ALA A 72 -7.85 -17.92 -8.06
N ARG A 73 -7.34 -18.36 -9.23
CA ARG A 73 -6.34 -17.62 -10.02
C ARG A 73 -6.87 -16.26 -10.47
N MET A 74 -8.09 -16.22 -11.01
CA MET A 74 -8.73 -14.97 -11.44
C MET A 74 -8.97 -14.03 -10.26
N LEU A 75 -9.35 -14.57 -9.10
CA LEU A 75 -9.49 -13.79 -7.88
C LEU A 75 -8.16 -13.18 -7.43
N MET A 76 -7.05 -13.93 -7.47
CA MET A 76 -5.72 -13.40 -7.12
C MET A 76 -5.29 -12.28 -8.07
N LEU A 77 -5.55 -12.42 -9.38
CA LEU A 77 -5.30 -11.36 -10.35
C LEU A 77 -6.13 -10.12 -10.06
N ALA A 78 -7.43 -10.29 -9.78
CA ALA A 78 -8.32 -9.18 -9.47
C ALA A 78 -7.91 -8.44 -8.19
N ILE A 79 -7.45 -9.16 -7.15
CA ILE A 79 -6.87 -8.56 -5.94
C ILE A 79 -5.64 -7.72 -6.30
N MET A 80 -4.71 -8.30 -7.06
CA MET A 80 -3.48 -7.60 -7.44
C MET A 80 -3.76 -6.36 -8.30
N LEU A 81 -4.73 -6.42 -9.22
CA LEU A 81 -5.20 -5.26 -9.99
C LEU A 81 -5.82 -4.18 -9.10
N GLY A 82 -6.60 -4.59 -8.10
CA GLY A 82 -7.15 -3.68 -7.10
C GLY A 82 -6.06 -2.90 -6.36
N ILE A 83 -4.99 -3.59 -5.96
CA ILE A 83 -3.84 -2.98 -5.27
C ILE A 83 -3.02 -2.09 -6.21
N LEU A 84 -2.70 -2.55 -7.42
CA LEU A 84 -1.77 -1.86 -8.32
C LEU A 84 -2.39 -0.70 -9.08
N ILE A 85 -3.72 -0.73 -9.31
CA ILE A 85 -4.41 0.24 -10.17
C ILE A 85 -5.53 0.93 -9.42
N ALA A 86 -6.52 0.17 -8.93
CA ALA A 86 -7.75 0.76 -8.39
C ALA A 86 -7.49 1.62 -7.14
N TRP A 87 -6.67 1.12 -6.20
CA TRP A 87 -6.32 1.85 -5.00
C TRP A 87 -5.52 3.13 -5.28
N PRO A 88 -4.39 3.08 -6.03
CA PRO A 88 -3.67 4.28 -6.44
C PRO A 88 -4.55 5.30 -7.15
N LEU A 89 -5.37 4.85 -8.10
CA LEU A 89 -6.26 5.74 -8.85
C LEU A 89 -7.26 6.43 -7.92
N ALA A 90 -7.97 5.66 -7.09
CA ALA A 90 -8.93 6.21 -6.13
C ALA A 90 -8.27 7.19 -5.15
N ARG A 91 -7.05 6.86 -4.71
CA ARG A 91 -6.29 7.69 -3.78
C ARG A 91 -5.83 9.00 -4.41
N LEU A 92 -5.36 8.96 -5.65
CA LEU A 92 -4.91 10.14 -6.40
C LEU A 92 -6.08 11.01 -6.86
N SER A 93 -7.28 10.45 -6.99
CA SER A 93 -8.52 11.18 -7.29
C SER A 93 -9.13 11.87 -6.06
N ALA A 94 -8.77 11.45 -4.84
CA ALA A 94 -9.24 12.07 -3.61
C ALA A 94 -8.52 13.40 -3.31
N SER A 95 -9.16 14.25 -2.49
CA SER A 95 -8.55 15.49 -2.00
C SER A 95 -7.24 15.23 -1.26
N LYS A 96 -6.26 16.12 -1.42
CA LYS A 96 -4.92 15.96 -0.84
C LYS A 96 -5.01 15.85 0.69
N PRO A 97 -4.60 14.72 1.30
CA PRO A 97 -4.66 14.55 2.75
C PRO A 97 -3.64 15.46 3.45
N ARG A 98 -4.00 15.96 4.64
CA ARG A 98 -3.07 16.76 5.48
C ARG A 98 -1.83 15.98 5.91
N ARG A 99 -1.96 14.67 6.10
CA ARG A 99 -0.87 13.76 6.51
C ARG A 99 -0.72 12.63 5.47
N PRO A 100 -0.06 12.87 4.32
CA PRO A 100 -0.02 11.92 3.21
C PRO A 100 0.61 10.59 3.61
N LEU A 101 1.70 10.62 4.39
CA LEU A 101 2.41 9.42 4.83
C LEU A 101 1.55 8.54 5.75
N MET A 102 1.01 9.10 6.83
CA MET A 102 0.20 8.34 7.79
C MET A 102 -1.07 7.79 7.13
N SER A 103 -1.68 8.58 6.26
CA SER A 103 -2.91 8.15 5.61
C SER A 103 -2.65 7.06 4.56
N ALA A 104 -1.53 7.10 3.80
CA ALA A 104 -1.14 6.01 2.91
C ALA A 104 -0.77 4.73 3.70
N PHE A 105 -0.18 4.87 4.88
CA PHE A 105 0.16 3.75 5.76
C PHE A 105 -1.09 3.05 6.30
N LEU A 106 -2.10 3.81 6.72
CA LEU A 106 -3.38 3.25 7.16
C LEU A 106 -4.13 2.53 6.04
N ASP A 107 -4.15 3.11 4.84
CA ASP A 107 -4.71 2.46 3.65
C ASP A 107 -4.02 1.11 3.40
N MET A 108 -2.69 1.11 3.41
CA MET A 108 -1.86 -0.08 3.19
C MET A 108 -2.18 -1.17 4.20
N ILE A 109 -2.19 -0.87 5.51
CA ILE A 109 -2.54 -1.86 6.55
C ILE A 109 -3.95 -2.42 6.32
N SER A 110 -4.90 -1.55 5.99
CA SER A 110 -6.29 -1.95 5.76
C SER A 110 -6.38 -2.95 4.60
N LEU A 111 -5.70 -2.67 3.49
CA LEU A 111 -5.66 -3.56 2.32
C LEU A 111 -4.90 -4.87 2.61
N MET A 112 -3.79 -4.81 3.34
CA MET A 112 -3.08 -6.02 3.76
C MET A 112 -3.98 -6.93 4.58
N VAL A 113 -4.68 -6.40 5.59
CA VAL A 113 -5.59 -7.19 6.43
C VAL A 113 -6.74 -7.77 5.61
N LEU A 114 -7.42 -6.95 4.80
CA LEU A 114 -8.55 -7.40 3.98
C LEU A 114 -8.16 -8.50 2.99
N THR A 115 -7.02 -8.35 2.33
CA THR A 115 -6.55 -9.35 1.35
C THR A 115 -6.15 -10.65 2.04
N GLN A 116 -5.48 -10.61 3.19
CA GLN A 116 -5.12 -11.82 3.92
C GLN A 116 -6.35 -12.58 4.43
N ILE A 117 -7.40 -11.89 4.89
CA ILE A 117 -8.66 -12.52 5.29
C ILE A 117 -9.29 -13.33 4.14
N VAL A 118 -9.11 -12.89 2.89
CA VAL A 118 -9.62 -13.60 1.70
C VAL A 118 -8.69 -14.73 1.26
N ILE A 119 -7.37 -14.49 1.27
CA ILE A 119 -6.38 -15.43 0.72
C ILE A 119 -6.26 -16.70 1.58
N TRP A 120 -6.23 -16.58 2.90
CA TRP A 120 -6.00 -17.73 3.78
C TRP A 120 -7.07 -18.84 3.67
N PRO A 121 -8.38 -18.53 3.67
CA PRO A 121 -9.42 -19.53 3.45
C PRO A 121 -9.35 -20.26 2.10
N LEU A 122 -8.70 -19.68 1.08
CA LEU A 122 -8.57 -20.33 -0.23
C LEU A 122 -7.82 -21.67 -0.16
N ARG A 123 -7.02 -21.89 0.89
CA ARG A 123 -6.39 -23.19 1.16
C ARG A 123 -7.39 -24.34 1.32
N LEU A 124 -8.62 -24.03 1.74
CA LEU A 124 -9.66 -25.03 2.00
C LEU A 124 -10.38 -25.45 0.72
N VAL A 125 -10.29 -24.63 -0.33
CA VAL A 125 -11.01 -24.84 -1.61
C VAL A 125 -10.09 -25.09 -2.80
N THR A 126 -8.77 -24.94 -2.61
CA THR A 126 -7.74 -25.19 -3.64
C THR A 126 -6.85 -26.36 -3.22
N THR A 127 -6.11 -26.91 -4.18
CA THR A 127 -5.09 -27.95 -3.93
C THR A 127 -3.71 -27.36 -3.62
N TRP A 128 -3.62 -26.06 -3.31
CA TRP A 128 -2.36 -25.38 -3.10
C TRP A 128 -1.71 -25.81 -1.76
N PRO A 129 -0.41 -26.15 -1.77
CA PRO A 129 0.31 -26.37 -0.52
C PRO A 129 0.41 -25.07 0.27
N VAL A 130 0.57 -25.18 1.59
CA VAL A 130 0.70 -24.03 2.50
C VAL A 130 1.83 -23.09 2.06
N GLU A 131 2.95 -23.65 1.63
CA GLU A 131 4.09 -22.90 1.11
C GLU A 131 3.69 -21.96 -0.04
N ARG A 132 2.83 -22.41 -0.96
CA ARG A 132 2.38 -21.60 -2.10
C ARG A 132 1.53 -20.43 -1.70
N ILE A 133 0.68 -20.62 -0.71
CA ILE A 133 -0.14 -19.55 -0.15
C ILE A 133 0.74 -18.54 0.58
N MET A 134 1.78 -18.99 1.29
CA MET A 134 2.73 -18.09 1.94
C MET A 134 3.49 -17.23 0.93
N VAL A 135 3.99 -17.80 -0.18
CA VAL A 135 4.69 -17.03 -1.23
C VAL A 135 3.74 -16.05 -1.92
N ILE A 136 2.51 -16.48 -2.24
CA ILE A 136 1.48 -15.61 -2.82
C ILE A 136 1.17 -14.45 -1.87
N SER A 137 0.96 -14.73 -0.58
CA SER A 137 0.73 -13.70 0.43
C SER A 137 1.91 -12.75 0.55
N LEU A 138 3.14 -13.26 0.57
CA LEU A 138 4.35 -12.44 0.61
C LEU A 138 4.43 -11.51 -0.61
N ASP A 139 4.19 -12.00 -1.82
CA ASP A 139 4.25 -11.16 -3.03
C ASP A 139 3.15 -10.09 -3.02
N ILE A 140 1.90 -10.43 -2.65
CA ILE A 140 0.80 -9.46 -2.53
C ILE A 140 1.11 -8.40 -1.47
N LEU A 141 1.59 -8.80 -0.29
CA LEU A 141 1.97 -7.87 0.79
C LEU A 141 3.13 -6.96 0.36
N SER A 142 4.15 -7.52 -0.29
CA SER A 142 5.32 -6.77 -0.76
C SER A 142 4.94 -5.72 -1.80
N ASN A 143 4.08 -6.08 -2.76
CA ASN A 143 3.55 -5.12 -3.74
C ASN A 143 2.63 -4.08 -3.08
N THR A 144 1.79 -4.47 -2.12
CA THR A 144 0.95 -3.52 -1.37
C THR A 144 1.81 -2.52 -0.60
N LEU A 145 2.89 -2.99 0.04
CA LEU A 145 3.87 -2.16 0.73
C LEU A 145 4.55 -1.20 -0.25
N LEU A 146 4.95 -1.69 -1.43
CA LEU A 146 5.59 -0.90 -2.47
C LEU A 146 4.68 0.22 -2.97
N VAL A 147 3.44 -0.12 -3.33
CA VAL A 147 2.44 0.86 -3.79
C VAL A 147 2.16 1.90 -2.71
N GLY A 148 1.96 1.48 -1.45
CA GLY A 148 1.77 2.39 -0.34
C GLY A 148 2.94 3.37 -0.15
N GLY A 149 4.17 2.88 -0.30
CA GLY A 149 5.38 3.71 -0.23
C GLY A 149 5.47 4.69 -1.39
N LEU A 150 5.14 4.26 -2.62
CA LEU A 150 5.09 5.14 -3.79
C LEU A 150 4.04 6.23 -3.64
N LEU A 151 2.85 5.90 -3.12
CA LEU A 151 1.79 6.87 -2.82
C LEU A 151 2.19 7.84 -1.72
N ALA A 152 2.91 7.37 -0.70
CA ALA A 152 3.45 8.22 0.37
C ALA A 152 4.49 9.21 -0.18
N LEU A 153 5.34 8.79 -1.12
CA LEU A 153 6.28 9.68 -1.83
C LEU A 153 5.56 10.70 -2.72
N SER A 154 4.60 10.22 -3.52
CA SER A 154 3.96 11.02 -4.56
C SER A 154 2.94 12.02 -4.04
N GLY A 155 2.37 11.77 -2.84
CA GLY A 155 1.33 12.60 -2.22
C GLY A 155 1.73 14.04 -1.92
N THR A 156 3.00 14.41 -2.13
CA THR A 156 3.53 15.76 -1.93
C THR A 156 3.27 16.69 -3.12
N THR A 157 3.24 16.18 -4.36
CA THR A 157 3.14 17.00 -5.59
C THR A 157 2.24 16.38 -6.67
N ARG A 158 1.56 17.21 -7.47
CA ARG A 158 0.71 16.74 -8.58
C ARG A 158 1.50 15.99 -9.66
N ARG A 159 2.72 16.47 -9.97
CA ARG A 159 3.63 15.78 -10.91
C ARG A 159 4.08 14.43 -10.37
N GLY A 160 4.41 14.34 -9.08
CA GLY A 160 4.77 13.09 -8.42
C GLY A 160 3.65 12.05 -8.50
N ALA A 161 2.40 12.46 -8.28
CA ALA A 161 1.23 11.60 -8.43
C ALA A 161 1.10 11.01 -9.85
N SER A 162 1.20 11.85 -10.88
CA SER A 162 1.14 11.38 -12.28
C SER A 162 2.29 10.43 -12.61
N LEU A 163 3.52 10.73 -12.16
CA LEU A 163 4.67 9.86 -12.38
C LEU A 163 4.54 8.52 -11.65
N ALA A 164 4.03 8.52 -10.42
CA ALA A 164 3.77 7.27 -9.68
C ALA A 164 2.74 6.40 -10.40
N MET A 165 1.65 7.00 -10.89
CA MET A 165 0.64 6.26 -11.67
C MET A 165 1.23 5.70 -12.97
N LEU A 166 2.00 6.51 -13.71
CA LEU A 166 2.68 6.06 -14.93
C LEU A 166 3.67 4.93 -14.64
N ALA A 167 4.43 5.02 -13.54
CA ALA A 167 5.36 3.97 -13.13
C ALA A 167 4.64 2.66 -12.77
N LEU A 168 3.50 2.74 -12.08
CA LEU A 168 2.69 1.57 -11.75
C LEU A 168 2.08 0.93 -12.99
N LEU A 169 1.53 1.73 -13.91
CA LEU A 169 1.02 1.25 -15.19
C LEU A 169 2.14 0.62 -16.04
N ALA A 170 3.30 1.25 -16.09
CA ALA A 170 4.48 0.72 -16.76
C ALA A 170 4.91 -0.62 -16.16
N LEU A 171 4.98 -0.73 -14.82
CA LEU A 171 5.30 -1.97 -14.11
C LEU A 171 4.32 -3.11 -14.41
N VAL A 172 3.04 -2.77 -14.59
CA VAL A 172 1.98 -3.74 -14.92
C VAL A 172 2.05 -4.18 -16.38
N VAL A 173 2.20 -3.24 -17.31
CA VAL A 173 2.00 -3.45 -18.76
C VAL A 173 3.29 -3.79 -19.51
N ILE A 174 4.42 -3.18 -19.17
CA ILE A 174 5.67 -3.36 -19.93
C ILE A 174 6.22 -4.79 -19.80
N PRO A 175 6.37 -5.37 -18.59
CA PRO A 175 6.99 -6.69 -18.50
C PRO A 175 6.22 -7.82 -19.23
N PRO A 176 4.88 -7.92 -19.24
CA PRO A 176 4.21 -8.93 -20.05
C PRO A 176 4.43 -8.73 -21.55
N ILE A 177 4.52 -7.49 -22.04
CA ILE A 177 4.85 -7.20 -23.45
C ILE A 177 6.28 -7.65 -23.77
N VAL A 178 7.25 -7.32 -22.91
CA VAL A 178 8.65 -7.73 -23.09
C VAL A 178 8.79 -9.25 -23.02
N ALA A 179 8.03 -9.93 -22.17
CA ALA A 179 8.02 -11.37 -22.04
C ALA A 179 7.52 -12.09 -23.32
N LEU A 180 6.77 -11.43 -24.20
CA LEU A 180 6.41 -11.99 -25.51
C LEU A 180 7.61 -12.14 -26.44
N GLY A 181 8.65 -11.31 -26.26
CA GLY A 181 9.85 -11.30 -27.10
C GLY A 181 11.10 -11.86 -26.44
N THR A 182 11.06 -12.19 -25.16
CA THR A 182 12.24 -12.62 -24.40
C THR A 182 11.95 -13.87 -23.57
N PRO A 183 12.82 -14.90 -23.61
CA PRO A 183 12.68 -16.10 -22.79
C PRO A 183 13.13 -15.82 -21.35
N ILE A 184 12.43 -14.93 -20.67
CA ILE A 184 12.60 -14.70 -19.23
C ILE A 184 11.73 -15.71 -18.52
N ASP A 185 12.29 -16.47 -17.58
CA ASP A 185 11.49 -17.33 -16.71
C ASP A 185 10.42 -16.46 -16.01
N PRO A 186 9.12 -16.74 -16.24
CA PRO A 186 8.03 -15.91 -15.74
C PRO A 186 8.07 -15.64 -14.24
N ILE A 187 8.73 -16.49 -13.45
CA ILE A 187 8.85 -16.29 -12.00
C ILE A 187 9.75 -15.11 -11.62
N PHE A 188 10.72 -14.78 -12.47
CA PHE A 188 11.58 -13.61 -12.33
C PHE A 188 11.02 -12.39 -13.08
N SER A 189 9.82 -12.49 -13.64
CA SER A 189 9.18 -11.34 -14.29
C SER A 189 9.05 -10.19 -13.29
N ALA A 190 9.45 -9.00 -13.72
CA ALA A 190 9.25 -7.79 -12.94
C ALA A 190 7.75 -7.49 -12.71
N SER A 191 6.86 -7.99 -13.59
CA SER A 191 5.41 -7.77 -13.43
C SER A 191 4.83 -8.62 -12.30
N PRO A 192 4.22 -7.98 -11.29
CA PRO A 192 3.54 -8.70 -10.22
C PRO A 192 2.36 -9.54 -10.74
N LEU A 193 1.70 -9.12 -11.82
CA LEU A 193 0.59 -9.86 -12.43
C LEU A 193 1.06 -11.17 -13.07
N VAL A 194 2.21 -11.16 -13.73
CA VAL A 194 2.78 -12.37 -14.33
C VAL A 194 3.21 -13.34 -13.22
N ARG A 195 3.91 -12.83 -12.18
CA ARG A 195 4.33 -13.67 -11.05
C ARG A 195 3.14 -14.31 -10.34
N ILE A 196 2.12 -13.51 -9.97
CA ILE A 196 0.95 -14.04 -9.26
C ILE A 196 0.20 -15.07 -10.12
N TRP A 197 0.10 -14.85 -11.44
CA TRP A 197 -0.52 -15.81 -12.36
C TRP A 197 0.22 -17.15 -12.37
N VAL A 198 1.55 -17.12 -12.48
CA VAL A 198 2.39 -18.33 -12.51
C VAL A 198 2.32 -19.06 -11.18
N MET A 199 2.43 -18.34 -10.06
CA MET A 199 2.33 -18.90 -8.71
C MET A 199 0.95 -19.48 -8.43
N ALA A 200 -0.14 -18.87 -8.90
CA ALA A 200 -1.48 -19.43 -8.74
C ALA A 200 -1.75 -20.60 -9.72
N SER A 201 -0.96 -20.72 -10.80
CA SER A 201 -1.15 -21.73 -11.84
C SER A 201 -0.53 -23.11 -11.54
N GLY A 202 0.49 -23.18 -10.68
CA GLY A 202 1.22 -24.44 -10.44
C GLY A 202 0.47 -25.55 -9.69
N GLY A 203 -0.73 -25.29 -9.14
CA GLY A 203 -1.52 -26.32 -8.46
C GLY A 203 -0.77 -26.97 -7.27
N PRO A 204 -0.77 -28.31 -7.15
CA PRO A 204 -0.09 -29.03 -6.06
C PRO A 204 1.42 -29.18 -6.29
N ALA A 205 1.96 -28.79 -7.44
CA ALA A 205 3.38 -28.93 -7.72
C ALA A 205 4.22 -28.15 -6.68
N PRO A 206 5.43 -28.62 -6.35
CA PRO A 206 6.32 -27.87 -5.48
C PRO A 206 6.68 -26.52 -6.12
N LEU A 207 6.92 -25.51 -5.29
CA LEU A 207 7.41 -24.22 -5.77
C LEU A 207 8.92 -24.24 -5.92
N PRO A 208 9.47 -23.63 -6.99
CA PRO A 208 10.89 -23.40 -7.06
C PRO A 208 11.32 -22.41 -5.95
N PRO A 209 12.47 -22.62 -5.30
CA PRO A 209 12.97 -21.73 -4.24
C PRO A 209 13.09 -20.26 -4.67
N ALA A 210 13.33 -20.03 -5.96
CA ALA A 210 13.39 -18.71 -6.59
C ALA A 210 12.12 -17.85 -6.38
N ALA A 211 10.95 -18.48 -6.18
CA ALA A 211 9.68 -17.77 -5.97
C ALA A 211 9.72 -16.84 -4.75
N TRP A 212 10.42 -17.27 -3.69
CA TRP A 212 10.60 -16.49 -2.46
C TRP A 212 11.47 -15.25 -2.68
N VAL A 213 12.50 -15.37 -3.52
CA VAL A 213 13.48 -14.30 -3.76
C VAL A 213 12.80 -13.07 -4.36
N ALA A 214 11.93 -13.24 -5.35
CA ALA A 214 11.24 -12.12 -6.00
C ALA A 214 10.35 -11.33 -5.02
N GLY A 215 9.61 -12.04 -4.17
CA GLY A 215 8.82 -11.42 -3.10
C GLY A 215 9.68 -10.65 -2.11
N LEU A 216 10.77 -11.26 -1.62
CA LEU A 216 11.70 -10.63 -0.66
C LEU A 216 12.40 -9.40 -1.25
N VAL A 217 12.88 -9.47 -2.50
CA VAL A 217 13.49 -8.33 -3.18
C VAL A 217 12.49 -7.18 -3.30
N THR A 218 11.25 -7.48 -3.67
CA THR A 218 10.18 -6.48 -3.75
C THR A 218 9.90 -5.86 -2.38
N ALA A 219 9.88 -6.66 -1.31
CA ALA A 219 9.71 -6.17 0.06
C ALA A 219 10.84 -5.24 0.48
N VAL A 220 12.10 -5.59 0.20
CA VAL A 220 13.27 -4.74 0.50
C VAL A 220 13.17 -3.42 -0.23
N VAL A 221 12.88 -3.43 -1.54
CA VAL A 221 12.67 -2.21 -2.33
C VAL A 221 11.54 -1.36 -1.73
N ALA A 222 10.43 -1.98 -1.35
CA ALA A 222 9.32 -1.28 -0.72
C ALA A 222 9.71 -0.61 0.60
N VAL A 223 10.47 -1.29 1.46
CA VAL A 223 10.98 -0.72 2.72
C VAL A 223 11.90 0.48 2.44
N LEU A 224 12.79 0.37 1.44
CA LEU A 224 13.65 1.49 1.03
C LEU A 224 12.83 2.71 0.58
N VAL A 225 11.78 2.48 -0.22
CA VAL A 225 10.84 3.52 -0.67
C VAL A 225 10.17 4.21 0.53
N TRP A 226 9.71 3.45 1.53
CA TRP A 226 9.15 4.00 2.77
C TRP A 226 10.16 4.81 3.59
N MET A 227 11.40 4.36 3.69
CA MET A 227 12.46 5.11 4.38
C MET A 227 12.72 6.46 3.71
N ILE A 228 12.73 6.49 2.37
CA ILE A 228 12.87 7.74 1.61
C ILE A 228 11.65 8.65 1.86
N ALA A 229 10.43 8.10 1.83
CA ALA A 229 9.21 8.85 2.08
C ALA A 229 9.19 9.49 3.47
N GLY A 230 9.61 8.74 4.48
CA GLY A 230 9.74 9.21 5.86
C GLY A 230 10.75 10.35 5.97
N ARG A 231 11.93 10.21 5.35
CA ARG A 231 12.97 11.25 5.36
C ARG A 231 12.51 12.56 4.69
N ILE A 232 11.83 12.47 3.55
CA ILE A 232 11.30 13.65 2.85
C ILE A 232 10.23 14.34 3.69
N SER A 233 9.32 13.56 4.27
CA SER A 233 8.24 14.08 5.12
C SER A 233 8.78 14.74 6.40
N GLY A 234 9.82 14.17 7.02
CA GLY A 234 10.45 14.74 8.21
C GLY A 234 11.14 16.08 7.93
N ARG A 235 11.77 16.24 6.76
CA ARG A 235 12.39 17.52 6.35
C ARG A 235 11.35 18.61 6.15
N ALA A 236 10.21 18.29 5.53
CA ALA A 236 9.13 19.24 5.32
C ALA A 236 8.50 19.75 6.65
N LEU A 237 8.58 18.96 7.72
CA LEU A 237 8.12 19.38 9.05
C LEU A 237 9.15 20.25 9.78
N ALA A 238 10.44 20.08 9.48
CA ALA A 238 11.53 20.83 10.12
C ALA A 238 11.71 22.24 9.53
N ASP A 239 11.29 22.47 8.29
CA ASP A 239 11.37 23.77 7.60
C ASP A 239 10.00 24.15 7.00
N PRO A 240 9.05 24.61 7.82
CA PRO A 240 7.70 24.96 7.36
C PRO A 240 7.67 26.23 6.50
N ASP A 241 8.67 27.11 6.63
CA ASP A 241 8.69 28.43 6.00
C ASP A 241 9.50 28.47 4.69
N GLY A 242 10.26 27.41 4.38
CA GLY A 242 10.99 27.29 3.11
C GLY A 242 12.01 28.41 2.89
N LEU A 243 12.59 28.94 3.97
CA LEU A 243 13.55 30.07 3.93
C LEU A 243 14.99 29.62 3.67
N ARG A 244 15.20 28.56 2.89
CA ARG A 244 16.52 28.08 2.47
C ARG A 244 16.59 27.73 0.99
#